data_AF-A0A2N6AVN1-F1
#
_entry.id   AF-A0A2N6AVN1-F1
#
_cell.length_a   1.000
_cell.length_b   1.000
_cell.length_c   1.000
_cell.angle_alpha   90.00
_cell.angle_beta   90.00
_cell.angle_gamma   90.00
#
_symmetry.space_group_name_H-M   'P 1'
#
loop_
_entity.id
_entity.type
_entity.pdbx_description
1 polymer ?
#
loop_
_entity_poly.entity_id
_entity_poly.type
_entity_poly.pdbx_seq_one_letter_code
_entity_poly.pdbx_strand_id
1 'polypeptide(L)'
;MEFKQNPTIENYVRLRRSNPDTVIEIAISSSLEWLFGNEEELERLGIPPLLVAGCLDADQEDISELSLLLLEKIIERKEAEKSGKTHLISRGHVISDTLVNYLVNMMLDAVEWNKTFEINRDLIVLLRERIGGEVSPWDREQSALSKRNKALFAALDIVRQGDTPSFRKIGKLLGVNASTVKRWFPEGVTFQNWVRKDGAPRHSSKKIEQMLRDSGLMILDEDLP
;
A
#
# COMPACT_ATOMS: atom_id res chain seq x y z
N MET A 1 27.01 -14.68 -9.43
CA MET A 1 27.64 -14.83 -8.10
C MET A 1 28.08 -13.52 -7.45
N GLU A 2 28.48 -12.48 -8.18
CA GLU A 2 29.00 -11.23 -7.58
C GLU A 2 28.00 -10.52 -6.63
N PHE A 3 26.69 -10.60 -6.89
CA PHE A 3 25.68 -10.08 -5.97
C PHE A 3 25.59 -10.90 -4.67
N LYS A 4 25.53 -12.24 -4.76
CA LYS A 4 25.46 -13.13 -3.58
C LYS A 4 26.61 -12.95 -2.59
N GLN A 5 27.80 -12.61 -3.08
CA GLN A 5 28.98 -12.38 -2.25
C GLN A 5 28.95 -11.02 -1.52
N ASN A 6 28.17 -10.06 -2.03
CA ASN A 6 28.02 -8.72 -1.46
C ASN A 6 26.61 -8.17 -1.77
N PRO A 7 25.56 -8.63 -1.06
CA PRO A 7 24.17 -8.38 -1.41
C PRO A 7 23.68 -6.99 -0.95
N THR A 8 24.41 -5.94 -1.32
CA THR A 8 24.04 -4.56 -1.02
C THR A 8 23.26 -3.93 -2.17
N ILE A 9 22.42 -2.93 -1.86
CA ILE A 9 21.65 -2.20 -2.86
C ILE A 9 22.60 -1.47 -3.83
N GLU A 10 23.69 -0.91 -3.34
CA GLU A 10 24.72 -0.25 -4.16
C GLU A 10 25.33 -1.22 -5.17
N ASN A 11 25.63 -2.46 -4.74
CA ASN A 11 26.17 -3.49 -5.62
C ASN A 11 25.13 -3.91 -6.66
N TYR A 12 23.89 -4.16 -6.25
CA TYR A 12 22.81 -4.51 -7.18
C TYR A 12 22.62 -3.44 -8.26
N VAL A 13 22.54 -2.16 -7.86
CA VAL A 13 22.38 -1.03 -8.79
C VAL A 13 23.57 -0.94 -9.75
N ARG A 14 24.79 -1.10 -9.25
CA ARG A 14 26.00 -1.11 -10.09
C ARG A 14 25.94 -2.22 -11.13
N LEU A 15 25.63 -3.45 -10.71
CA LEU A 15 25.58 -4.62 -11.59
C LEU A 15 24.49 -4.48 -12.65
N ARG A 16 23.26 -4.15 -12.24
CA ARG A 16 22.12 -3.99 -13.16
C ARG A 16 22.33 -2.85 -14.16
N ARG A 17 22.91 -1.72 -13.75
CA ARG A 17 23.17 -0.60 -14.68
C ARG A 17 24.32 -0.87 -15.63
N SER A 18 25.35 -1.60 -15.19
CA SER A 18 26.49 -1.96 -16.04
C SER A 18 26.12 -3.02 -17.07
N ASN A 19 25.17 -3.88 -16.74
CA ASN A 19 24.69 -4.92 -17.66
C ASN A 19 23.17 -5.17 -17.48
N PRO A 20 22.33 -4.37 -18.16
CA PRO A 20 20.86 -4.39 -17.98
C PRO A 20 20.20 -5.74 -18.19
N ASP A 21 20.69 -6.54 -19.15
CA ASP A 21 20.07 -7.80 -19.56
C ASP A 21 20.63 -9.02 -18.82
N THR A 22 21.65 -8.84 -17.98
CA THR A 22 22.23 -9.96 -17.23
C THR A 22 21.26 -10.49 -16.19
N VAL A 23 21.08 -11.81 -16.15
CA VAL A 23 20.39 -12.47 -15.05
C VAL A 23 21.25 -12.33 -13.79
N ILE A 24 20.71 -11.65 -12.79
CA ILE A 24 21.33 -11.51 -11.47
C ILE A 24 20.50 -12.39 -10.54
N GLU A 25 21.10 -13.47 -10.09
CA GLU A 25 20.53 -14.32 -9.05
C GLU A 25 20.46 -13.53 -7.74
N ILE A 26 19.26 -13.35 -7.21
CA ILE A 26 18.99 -12.49 -6.05
C ILE A 26 18.66 -13.27 -4.78
N ALA A 27 18.25 -14.54 -4.88
CA ALA A 27 17.91 -15.35 -3.73
C ALA A 27 19.09 -15.45 -2.74
N ILE A 28 18.90 -14.95 -1.53
CA ILE A 28 19.92 -14.91 -0.45
C ILE A 28 19.42 -15.57 0.85
N SER A 29 18.12 -15.83 0.95
CA SER A 29 17.46 -16.44 2.10
C SER A 29 17.82 -17.92 2.23
N SER A 30 17.74 -18.38 3.47
CA SER A 30 18.30 -19.67 3.89
C SER A 30 17.49 -20.87 3.40
N SER A 31 18.19 -21.99 3.33
CA SER A 31 17.77 -23.33 2.94
C SER A 31 17.11 -24.09 4.11
N LEU A 32 16.80 -25.38 3.88
CA LEU A 32 16.20 -26.29 4.87
C LEU A 32 16.91 -26.30 6.24
N GLU A 33 18.21 -25.98 6.30
CA GLU A 33 18.96 -25.86 7.55
C GLU A 33 18.37 -24.82 8.50
N TRP A 34 17.85 -23.70 7.99
CA TRP A 34 17.17 -22.72 8.85
C TRP A 34 15.86 -23.28 9.38
N LEU A 35 15.09 -23.97 8.54
CA LEU A 35 13.84 -24.60 8.96
C LEU A 35 14.09 -25.57 10.12
N PHE A 36 15.03 -26.50 9.95
CA PHE A 36 15.42 -27.46 10.99
C PHE A 36 15.91 -26.79 12.27
N GLY A 37 16.60 -25.66 12.16
CA GLY A 37 17.06 -24.89 13.32
C GLY A 37 15.98 -24.12 14.07
N ASN A 38 14.76 -23.98 13.50
CA ASN A 38 13.69 -23.14 14.03
C ASN A 38 12.35 -23.87 14.19
N GLU A 39 12.30 -25.20 14.02
CA GLU A 39 11.05 -25.98 14.09
C GLU A 39 10.27 -25.74 15.39
N GLU A 40 10.94 -25.85 16.54
CA GLU A 40 10.29 -25.66 17.85
C GLU A 40 9.66 -24.26 17.99
N GLU A 41 10.33 -23.23 17.46
CA GLU A 41 9.83 -21.85 17.52
C GLU A 41 8.63 -21.65 16.58
N LEU A 42 8.69 -22.23 15.38
CA LEU A 42 7.58 -22.20 14.43
C LEU A 42 6.35 -22.90 15.01
N GLU A 43 6.52 -24.10 15.55
CA GLU A 43 5.43 -24.86 16.20
C GLU A 43 4.85 -24.11 17.40
N ARG A 44 5.70 -23.51 18.23
CA ARG A 44 5.26 -22.69 19.37
C ARG A 44 4.40 -21.50 18.95
N LEU A 45 4.63 -20.95 17.76
CA LEU A 45 3.84 -19.87 17.16
C LEU A 45 2.62 -20.38 16.37
N GLY A 46 2.46 -21.71 16.27
CA GLY A 46 1.39 -22.35 15.49
C GLY A 46 1.63 -22.30 13.98
N ILE A 47 2.89 -22.24 13.54
CA ILE A 47 3.29 -22.31 12.14
C ILE A 47 3.82 -23.72 11.86
N PRO A 48 3.12 -24.54 11.05
CA PRO A 48 3.59 -25.89 10.75
C PRO A 48 4.94 -25.86 10.00
N PRO A 49 5.99 -26.54 10.46
CA PRO A 49 7.27 -26.58 9.75
C PRO A 49 7.14 -27.15 8.33
N LEU A 50 6.24 -28.11 8.11
CA LEU A 50 5.99 -28.69 6.79
C LEU A 50 5.42 -27.66 5.79
N LEU A 51 4.57 -26.75 6.27
CA LEU A 51 4.03 -25.66 5.45
C LEU A 51 5.16 -24.73 4.99
N VAL A 52 6.11 -24.46 5.88
CA VAL A 52 7.31 -23.67 5.55
C VAL A 52 8.22 -24.42 4.57
N ALA A 53 8.33 -25.74 4.68
CA ALA A 53 9.08 -26.56 3.73
C ALA A 53 8.51 -26.45 2.31
N GLY A 54 7.19 -26.55 2.14
CA GLY A 54 6.55 -26.40 0.84
C GLY A 54 6.75 -25.01 0.22
N CYS A 55 6.79 -23.97 1.05
CA CYS A 55 7.13 -22.61 0.61
C CYS A 55 8.55 -22.50 0.05
N LEU A 56 9.52 -23.28 0.55
CA LEU A 56 10.90 -23.31 0.02
C LEU A 56 10.96 -23.89 -1.41
N ASP A 57 10.00 -24.75 -1.77
CA ASP A 57 9.84 -25.32 -3.11
C ASP A 57 8.93 -24.46 -4.01
N ALA A 58 8.53 -23.28 -3.55
CA ALA A 58 7.62 -22.34 -4.22
C ALA A 58 6.24 -22.94 -4.54
N ASP A 59 5.75 -23.89 -3.72
CA ASP A 59 4.40 -24.40 -3.83
C ASP A 59 3.38 -23.27 -3.57
N GLN A 60 2.45 -23.09 -4.51
CA GLN A 60 1.53 -21.96 -4.48
C GLN A 60 0.42 -22.11 -3.44
N GLU A 61 0.03 -23.34 -3.11
CA GLU A 61 -0.96 -23.61 -2.08
C GLU A 61 -0.35 -23.34 -0.70
N ASP A 62 0.87 -23.83 -0.48
CA ASP A 62 1.60 -23.58 0.77
C ASP A 62 1.95 -22.09 0.96
N ILE A 63 2.35 -21.38 -0.11
CA ILE A 63 2.57 -19.93 -0.05
C ILE A 63 1.29 -19.19 0.32
N SER A 64 0.15 -19.58 -0.27
CA SER A 64 -1.16 -18.98 0.04
C SER A 64 -1.51 -19.20 1.51
N GLU A 65 -1.46 -20.44 1.97
CA GLU A 65 -1.80 -20.83 3.34
C GLU A 65 -0.88 -20.17 4.37
N LEU A 66 0.44 -20.18 4.14
CA LEU A 66 1.37 -19.49 5.02
C LEU A 66 1.13 -17.98 5.03
N SER A 67 0.82 -17.37 3.90
CA SER A 67 0.55 -15.93 3.82
C SER A 67 -0.70 -15.54 4.64
N LEU A 68 -1.77 -16.33 4.54
CA LEU A 68 -2.99 -16.15 5.32
C LEU A 68 -2.72 -16.34 6.82
N LEU A 69 -2.02 -17.41 7.20
CA LEU A 69 -1.64 -17.66 8.59
C LEU A 69 -0.82 -16.50 9.17
N LEU A 70 0.15 -15.97 8.42
CA LEU A 70 0.93 -14.83 8.88
C LEU A 70 0.07 -13.56 9.05
N LEU A 71 -0.91 -13.32 8.18
CA LEU A 71 -1.88 -12.23 8.36
C LEU A 71 -2.71 -12.41 9.63
N GLU A 72 -3.18 -13.61 9.93
CA GLU A 72 -3.89 -13.92 11.16
C GLU A 72 -3.02 -13.67 12.40
N LYS A 73 -1.76 -14.11 12.38
CA LYS A 73 -0.80 -13.85 13.47
C LYS A 73 -0.49 -12.37 13.65
N ILE A 74 -0.46 -11.59 12.57
CA ILE A 74 -0.35 -10.13 12.65
C ILE A 74 -1.59 -9.52 13.31
N ILE A 75 -2.79 -9.99 12.97
CA ILE A 75 -4.04 -9.53 13.58
C ILE A 75 -4.04 -9.84 15.08
N GLU A 76 -3.72 -11.07 15.47
CA GLU A 76 -3.61 -11.50 16.88
C GLU A 76 -2.65 -10.59 17.66
N ARG A 77 -1.47 -10.31 17.09
CA ARG A 77 -0.50 -9.38 17.70
C ARG A 77 -1.06 -7.97 17.85
N LYS A 78 -1.66 -7.40 16.81
CA LYS A 78 -2.23 -6.03 16.84
C LYS A 78 -3.32 -5.92 17.91
N GLU A 79 -4.14 -6.96 18.10
CA GLU A 79 -5.14 -6.99 19.16
C GLU A 79 -4.51 -7.14 20.56
N ALA A 80 -3.44 -7.93 20.71
CA ALA A 80 -2.68 -7.99 21.95
C ALA A 80 -2.05 -6.63 22.33
N GLU A 81 -1.51 -5.90 21.34
CA GLU A 81 -0.98 -4.54 21.51
C GLU A 81 -2.07 -3.56 21.95
N LYS A 82 -3.22 -3.52 21.26
CA LYS A 82 -4.35 -2.64 21.59
C LYS A 82 -4.92 -2.92 22.99
N SER A 83 -4.97 -4.18 23.39
CA SER A 83 -5.49 -4.61 24.70
C SER A 83 -4.48 -4.46 25.84
N GLY A 84 -3.28 -3.92 25.58
CA GLY A 84 -2.26 -3.70 26.61
C GLY A 84 -1.62 -5.00 27.13
N LYS A 85 -1.78 -6.12 26.42
CA LYS A 85 -1.18 -7.42 26.78
C LYS A 85 0.28 -7.51 26.35
N THR A 86 1.07 -6.50 26.71
CA THR A 86 2.49 -6.39 26.36
C THR A 86 3.34 -7.55 26.88
N HIS A 87 2.89 -8.23 27.95
CA HIS A 87 3.53 -9.43 28.49
C HIS A 87 3.49 -10.64 27.55
N LEU A 88 2.50 -10.73 26.65
CA LEU A 88 2.46 -11.79 25.62
C LEU A 88 3.50 -11.52 24.52
N ILE A 89 3.72 -10.25 24.21
CA ILE A 89 4.72 -9.80 23.24
C ILE A 89 6.13 -10.05 23.77
N SER A 90 6.41 -9.65 25.02
CA SER A 90 7.74 -9.80 25.61
C SER A 90 8.15 -11.25 25.88
N ARG A 91 7.18 -12.16 26.00
CA ARG A 91 7.42 -13.61 26.12
C ARG A 91 7.41 -14.33 24.77
N GLY A 92 7.32 -13.61 23.66
CA GLY A 92 7.35 -14.17 22.31
C GLY A 92 6.10 -14.99 21.96
N HIS A 93 4.98 -14.88 22.67
CA HIS A 93 3.76 -15.64 22.37
C HIS A 93 3.00 -15.14 21.14
N VAL A 94 3.44 -14.05 20.53
CA VAL A 94 2.93 -13.53 19.27
C VAL A 94 4.08 -13.39 18.28
N ILE A 95 3.77 -13.48 16.99
CA ILE A 95 4.78 -13.43 15.93
C ILE A 95 5.51 -12.09 15.92
N SER A 96 6.82 -12.10 15.66
CA SER A 96 7.61 -10.86 15.51
C SER A 96 7.56 -10.34 14.07
N ASP A 97 7.71 -9.03 13.92
CA ASP A 97 7.85 -8.40 12.60
C ASP A 97 9.06 -8.94 11.82
N THR A 98 10.14 -9.26 12.53
CA THR A 98 11.36 -9.83 11.95
C THR A 98 11.11 -11.21 11.34
N LEU A 99 10.41 -12.09 12.06
CA LEU A 99 10.11 -13.43 11.56
C LEU A 99 9.16 -13.38 10.36
N VAL A 100 8.13 -12.52 10.40
CA VAL A 100 7.25 -12.32 9.24
C VAL A 100 8.03 -11.85 8.02
N ASN A 101 8.88 -10.83 8.18
CA ASN A 101 9.68 -10.31 7.07
C ASN A 101 10.65 -11.37 6.52
N TYR A 102 11.20 -12.21 7.40
CA TYR A 102 12.07 -13.31 7.00
C TYR A 102 11.31 -14.35 6.17
N LEU A 103 10.14 -14.81 6.62
CA LEU A 103 9.31 -15.78 5.88
C LEU A 103 8.82 -15.21 4.54
N VAL A 104 8.50 -13.91 4.49
CA VAL A 104 8.17 -13.23 3.23
C VAL A 104 9.35 -13.24 2.25
N ASN A 105 10.55 -12.89 2.71
CA ASN A 105 11.75 -12.92 1.86
C ASN A 105 12.06 -14.34 1.38
N MET A 106 11.90 -15.34 2.25
CA MET A 106 12.06 -16.75 1.89
C MET A 106 11.11 -17.16 0.76
N MET A 107 9.82 -16.84 0.86
CA MET A 107 8.85 -17.15 -0.21
C MET A 107 9.21 -16.44 -1.53
N LEU A 108 9.68 -15.20 -1.49
CA LEU A 108 10.11 -14.46 -2.68
C LEU A 108 11.38 -15.05 -3.31
N ASP A 109 12.32 -15.48 -2.48
CA ASP A 109 13.56 -16.11 -2.93
C ASP A 109 13.30 -17.50 -3.52
N ALA A 110 12.38 -18.28 -2.93
CA ALA A 110 11.94 -19.56 -3.45
C ALA A 110 11.29 -19.41 -4.83
N VAL A 111 10.46 -18.37 -5.02
CA VAL A 111 9.84 -18.02 -6.30
C VAL A 111 10.90 -17.70 -7.37
N GLU A 112 11.96 -16.95 -7.02
CA GLU A 112 13.05 -16.67 -7.96
C GLU A 112 13.87 -17.92 -8.29
N TRP A 113 14.24 -18.68 -7.27
CA TRP A 113 15.04 -19.90 -7.40
C TRP A 113 14.37 -20.94 -8.29
N ASN A 114 13.07 -21.16 -8.06
CA ASN A 114 12.25 -22.11 -8.83
C ASN A 114 11.76 -21.54 -10.17
N LYS A 115 12.11 -20.27 -10.49
CA LYS A 115 11.72 -19.56 -11.72
C LYS A 115 10.20 -19.48 -11.91
N THR A 116 9.45 -19.54 -10.80
CA THR A 116 8.01 -19.38 -10.77
C THR A 116 7.70 -17.91 -10.57
N PHE A 117 7.83 -17.09 -11.61
CA PHE A 117 7.66 -15.62 -11.53
C PHE A 117 6.21 -15.16 -11.28
N GLU A 118 5.30 -16.08 -10.96
CA GLU A 118 3.96 -15.76 -10.49
C GLU A 118 3.99 -15.55 -8.98
N ILE A 119 3.71 -14.32 -8.56
CA ILE A 119 3.58 -14.00 -7.13
C ILE A 119 2.16 -14.32 -6.70
N ASN A 120 2.02 -15.21 -5.71
CA ASN A 120 0.73 -15.55 -5.12
C ASN A 120 -0.03 -14.30 -4.61
N ARG A 121 -1.35 -14.27 -4.80
CA ARG A 121 -2.18 -13.12 -4.45
C ARG A 121 -2.22 -12.83 -2.95
N ASP A 122 -2.21 -13.87 -2.12
CA ASP A 122 -2.24 -13.71 -0.67
C ASP A 122 -0.89 -13.21 -0.16
N LEU A 123 0.21 -13.63 -0.80
CA LEU A 123 1.54 -13.05 -0.57
C LEU A 123 1.59 -11.56 -0.95
N ILE A 124 0.93 -11.14 -2.03
CA ILE A 124 0.80 -9.71 -2.38
C ILE A 124 0.05 -8.95 -1.28
N VAL A 125 -1.04 -9.52 -0.73
CA VAL A 125 -1.79 -8.89 0.38
C VAL A 125 -0.91 -8.76 1.62
N LEU A 126 -0.18 -9.82 1.98
CA LEU A 126 0.78 -9.80 3.09
C LEU A 126 1.86 -8.73 2.87
N LEU A 127 2.49 -8.68 1.69
CA LEU A 127 3.49 -7.66 1.35
C LEU A 127 2.94 -6.23 1.49
N ARG A 128 1.72 -5.97 1.01
CA ARG A 128 1.09 -4.65 1.15
C ARG A 128 0.90 -4.28 2.61
N GLU A 129 0.45 -5.23 3.42
CA GLU A 129 0.32 -5.05 4.86
C GLU A 129 1.68 -4.73 5.51
N ARG A 130 2.77 -5.39 5.08
CA ARG A 130 4.14 -5.14 5.60
C ARG A 130 4.73 -3.79 5.19
N ILE A 131 4.44 -3.31 3.98
CA ILE A 131 5.08 -2.10 3.44
C ILE A 131 4.35 -0.82 3.85
N GLY A 132 3.02 -0.83 3.83
CA GLY A 132 2.24 0.41 3.98
C GLY A 132 0.89 0.25 4.68
N GLY A 133 0.54 -0.96 5.13
CA GLY A 133 -0.77 -1.27 5.69
C GLY A 133 -1.91 -1.09 4.69
N GLU A 134 -3.14 -1.01 5.21
CA GLU A 134 -4.37 -0.99 4.41
C GLU A 134 -4.45 0.15 3.37
N VAL A 135 -3.93 1.35 3.69
CA VAL A 135 -4.06 2.55 2.83
C VAL A 135 -2.83 3.42 2.94
N SER A 136 -2.16 3.64 1.80
CA SER A 136 -1.01 4.53 1.66
C SER A 136 -1.32 5.94 2.18
N PRO A 137 -0.38 6.62 2.87
CA PRO A 137 -0.54 8.02 3.23
C PRO A 137 -0.87 8.91 2.02
N TRP A 138 -0.30 8.61 0.86
CA TRP A 138 -0.60 9.29 -0.40
C TRP A 138 -2.06 9.09 -0.83
N ASP A 139 -2.60 7.88 -0.68
CA ASP A 139 -4.00 7.60 -1.00
C ASP A 139 -4.95 8.32 -0.02
N ARG A 140 -4.56 8.43 1.26
CA ARG A 140 -5.34 9.21 2.24
C ARG A 140 -5.37 10.68 1.88
N GLU A 141 -4.23 11.24 1.49
CA GLU A 141 -4.12 12.63 1.05
C GLU A 141 -4.95 12.87 -0.22
N GLN A 142 -4.83 12.00 -1.22
CA GLN A 142 -5.60 12.08 -2.45
C GLN A 142 -7.10 11.91 -2.21
N SER A 143 -7.50 11.01 -1.30
CA SER A 143 -8.90 10.86 -0.89
C SER A 143 -9.43 12.15 -0.24
N ALA A 144 -8.63 12.80 0.62
CA ALA A 144 -9.00 14.06 1.24
C ALA A 144 -9.14 15.18 0.18
N LEU A 145 -8.22 15.26 -0.78
CA LEU A 145 -8.30 16.19 -1.92
C LEU A 145 -9.56 15.93 -2.77
N SER A 146 -9.86 14.68 -3.11
CA SER A 146 -11.06 14.30 -3.85
C SER A 146 -12.34 14.72 -3.13
N LYS A 147 -12.43 14.46 -1.81
CA LYS A 147 -13.57 14.86 -0.97
C LYS A 147 -13.73 16.38 -0.91
N ARG A 148 -12.63 17.13 -0.80
CA ARG A 148 -12.61 18.60 -0.87
C ARG A 148 -13.15 19.09 -2.21
N ASN A 149 -12.67 18.53 -3.32
CA ASN A 149 -13.11 18.92 -4.66
C ASN A 149 -14.60 18.64 -4.87
N LYS A 150 -15.11 17.49 -4.41
CA LYS A 150 -16.55 17.20 -4.45
C LYS A 150 -17.37 18.22 -3.66
N ALA A 151 -16.90 18.61 -2.47
CA ALA A 151 -17.54 19.66 -1.68
C ALA A 151 -17.49 21.04 -2.36
N LEU A 152 -16.42 21.35 -3.08
CA LEU A 152 -16.32 22.56 -3.89
C LEU A 152 -17.37 22.56 -5.02
N PHE A 153 -17.44 21.48 -5.80
CA PHE A 153 -18.40 21.38 -6.91
C PHE A 153 -19.84 21.50 -6.41
N ALA A 154 -20.19 20.80 -5.34
CA ALA A 154 -21.51 20.91 -4.71
C ALA A 154 -21.82 22.35 -4.25
N ALA A 155 -20.83 23.08 -3.76
CA ALA A 155 -21.01 24.48 -3.36
C ALA A 155 -21.17 25.41 -4.56
N LEU A 156 -20.43 25.19 -5.65
CA LEU A 156 -20.58 25.93 -6.89
C LEU A 156 -21.98 25.73 -7.49
N ASP A 157 -22.52 24.52 -7.42
CA ASP A 157 -23.88 24.24 -7.90
C ASP A 157 -24.95 24.95 -7.05
N ILE A 158 -24.78 25.02 -5.72
CA ILE A 158 -25.66 25.82 -4.85
C ILE A 158 -25.60 27.31 -5.24
N VAL A 159 -24.40 27.85 -5.51
CA VAL A 159 -24.22 29.25 -5.95
C VAL A 159 -24.87 29.49 -7.31
N ARG A 160 -24.74 28.56 -8.26
CA ARG A 160 -25.39 28.63 -9.59
C ARG A 160 -26.91 28.65 -9.48
N GLN A 161 -27.47 28.00 -8.47
CA GLN A 161 -28.90 28.04 -8.16
C GLN A 161 -29.33 29.35 -7.46
N GLY A 162 -28.42 30.30 -7.26
CA GLY A 162 -28.69 31.58 -6.60
C GLY A 162 -28.75 31.49 -5.07
N ASP A 163 -28.29 30.39 -4.48
CA ASP A 163 -28.38 30.15 -3.04
C ASP A 163 -26.99 30.23 -2.36
N THR A 164 -26.98 30.43 -1.05
CA THR A 164 -25.75 30.53 -0.26
C THR A 164 -25.27 29.15 0.21
N PRO A 165 -24.05 28.72 -0.18
CA PRO A 165 -23.49 27.44 0.24
C PRO A 165 -23.17 27.45 1.74
N SER A 166 -23.43 26.33 2.40
CA SER A 166 -23.05 26.10 3.80
C SER A 166 -22.65 24.65 4.01
N PHE A 167 -21.84 24.37 5.04
CA PHE A 167 -21.44 23.00 5.39
C PHE A 167 -22.63 22.05 5.57
N ARG A 168 -23.76 22.55 6.07
CA ARG A 168 -24.99 21.77 6.25
C ARG A 168 -25.64 21.39 4.91
N LYS A 169 -25.73 22.33 3.97
CA LYS A 169 -26.30 22.08 2.63
C LYS A 169 -25.41 21.13 1.82
N ILE A 170 -24.10 21.36 1.87
CA ILE A 170 -23.11 20.51 1.19
C ILE A 170 -23.10 19.10 1.80
N GLY A 171 -23.13 19.00 3.13
CA GLY A 171 -23.25 17.70 3.80
C GLY A 171 -24.51 16.95 3.37
N LYS A 172 -25.65 17.63 3.29
CA LYS A 172 -26.91 17.04 2.79
C LYS A 172 -26.78 16.54 1.35
N LEU A 173 -26.16 17.30 0.44
CA LEU A 173 -25.93 16.89 -0.95
C LEU A 173 -24.96 15.70 -1.07
N LEU A 174 -23.96 15.63 -0.20
CA LEU A 174 -22.95 14.58 -0.21
C LEU A 174 -23.26 13.37 0.69
N GLY A 175 -24.43 13.36 1.34
CA GLY A 175 -24.82 12.27 2.26
C GLY A 175 -23.95 12.16 3.52
N VAL A 176 -23.33 13.24 3.97
CA VAL A 176 -22.46 13.26 5.16
C VAL A 176 -22.82 14.36 6.14
N ASN A 177 -22.42 14.21 7.41
CA ASN A 177 -22.61 15.24 8.42
C ASN A 177 -21.81 16.52 8.12
N ALA A 178 -22.36 17.67 8.50
CA ALA A 178 -21.71 18.97 8.30
C ALA A 178 -20.32 19.07 8.98
N SER A 179 -20.15 18.41 10.12
CA SER A 179 -18.87 18.32 10.85
C SER A 179 -17.82 17.54 10.05
N THR A 180 -18.21 16.50 9.33
CA THR A 180 -17.33 15.74 8.42
C THR A 180 -16.86 16.61 7.27
N VAL A 181 -17.77 17.38 6.65
CA VAL A 181 -17.40 18.33 5.60
C VAL A 181 -16.45 19.39 6.14
N LYS A 182 -16.73 19.96 7.32
CA LYS A 182 -15.88 21.00 7.95
C LYS A 182 -14.45 20.50 8.18
N ARG A 183 -14.27 19.25 8.61
CA ARG A 183 -12.94 18.63 8.82
C ARG A 183 -12.11 18.50 7.54
N TRP A 184 -12.73 18.54 6.37
CA TRP A 184 -11.99 18.55 5.12
C TRP A 184 -11.32 19.90 4.87
N PHE A 185 -11.71 20.99 5.52
CA PHE A 185 -11.14 22.31 5.28
C PHE A 185 -10.19 22.73 6.41
N PRO A 186 -9.15 23.55 6.13
CA PRO A 186 -8.29 24.10 7.17
C PRO A 186 -9.07 24.91 8.21
N GLU A 187 -8.58 24.96 9.45
CA GLU A 187 -9.20 25.74 10.52
C GLU A 187 -9.24 27.24 10.18
N GLY A 188 -10.31 27.93 10.61
CA GLY A 188 -10.50 29.36 10.34
C GLY A 188 -11.03 29.72 8.95
N VAL A 189 -11.21 28.74 8.05
CA VAL A 189 -11.74 28.98 6.70
C VAL A 189 -13.28 28.93 6.70
N THR A 190 -13.92 29.99 6.21
CA THR A 190 -15.36 29.97 5.88
C THR A 190 -15.57 29.57 4.42
N PHE A 191 -16.66 28.87 4.13
CA PHE A 191 -16.96 28.41 2.76
C PHE A 191 -17.08 29.57 1.76
N GLN A 192 -17.59 30.71 2.21
CA GLN A 192 -17.72 31.93 1.40
C GLN A 192 -16.36 32.52 1.05
N ASN A 193 -15.42 32.56 2.00
CA ASN A 193 -14.06 33.01 1.74
C ASN A 193 -13.32 32.04 0.82
N TRP A 194 -13.60 30.74 0.94
CA TRP A 194 -12.93 29.71 0.15
C TRP A 194 -13.47 29.59 -1.28
N VAL A 195 -14.78 29.64 -1.50
CA VAL A 195 -15.38 29.72 -2.85
C VAL A 195 -14.96 31.01 -3.56
N ARG A 196 -14.80 32.12 -2.85
CA ARG A 196 -14.25 33.37 -3.44
C ARG A 196 -12.76 33.25 -3.79
N LYS A 197 -11.97 32.49 -3.01
CA LYS A 197 -10.51 32.33 -3.19
C LYS A 197 -10.15 31.26 -4.24
N ASP A 198 -10.83 30.12 -4.20
CA ASP A 198 -10.53 28.89 -4.95
C ASP A 198 -11.67 28.43 -5.87
N GLY A 199 -12.87 29.03 -5.79
CA GLY A 199 -14.00 28.76 -6.68
C GLY A 199 -13.96 29.54 -8.02
N ALA A 200 -12.98 30.43 -8.20
CA ALA A 200 -12.53 30.75 -9.54
C ALA A 200 -11.61 29.59 -9.98
N PRO A 201 -11.83 28.94 -11.14
CA PRO A 201 -10.98 27.85 -11.60
C PRO A 201 -9.54 28.37 -11.78
N ARG A 202 -8.72 28.27 -10.74
CA ARG A 202 -7.34 28.74 -10.75
C ARG A 202 -6.46 27.65 -11.33
N HIS A 203 -6.08 27.85 -12.59
CA HIS A 203 -4.89 27.32 -13.26
C HIS A 203 -4.69 25.81 -13.41
N SER A 204 -5.37 24.95 -12.64
CA SER A 204 -5.23 23.50 -12.76
C SER A 204 -5.89 22.95 -14.03
N SER A 205 -7.04 23.47 -14.46
CA SER A 205 -7.67 23.04 -15.74
C SER A 205 -6.81 23.41 -16.94
N LYS A 206 -6.28 24.63 -17.01
CA LYS A 206 -5.39 25.05 -18.10
C LYS A 206 -4.04 24.34 -18.09
N LYS A 207 -3.48 24.05 -16.91
CA LYS A 207 -2.21 23.32 -16.79
C LYS A 207 -2.37 21.84 -17.13
N ILE A 208 -3.48 21.22 -16.73
CA ILE A 208 -3.82 19.84 -17.10
C ILE A 208 -4.16 19.77 -18.60
N GLU A 209 -4.94 20.70 -19.14
CA GLU A 209 -5.17 20.83 -20.60
C GLU A 209 -3.86 21.04 -21.37
N GLN A 210 -2.96 21.89 -20.88
CA GLN A 210 -1.65 22.08 -21.49
C GLN A 210 -0.81 20.80 -21.42
N MET A 211 -0.77 20.11 -20.28
CA MET A 211 -0.07 18.83 -20.14
C MET A 211 -0.66 17.72 -21.01
N LEU A 212 -1.98 17.70 -21.21
CA LEU A 212 -2.67 16.76 -22.10
C LEU A 212 -2.45 17.10 -23.58
N ARG A 213 -2.35 18.38 -23.94
CA ARG A 213 -1.94 18.84 -25.28
C ARG A 213 -0.48 18.52 -25.57
N ASP A 214 0.42 18.82 -24.63
CA ASP A 214 1.87 18.59 -24.76
C ASP A 214 2.21 17.09 -24.82
N SER A 215 1.36 16.23 -24.25
CA SER A 215 1.49 14.77 -24.31
C SER A 215 0.75 14.12 -25.49
N GLY A 216 0.07 14.91 -26.34
CA GLY A 216 -0.68 14.41 -27.50
C GLY A 216 -1.94 13.61 -27.17
N LEU A 217 -2.41 13.67 -25.92
CA LEU A 217 -3.56 12.89 -25.43
C LEU A 217 -4.90 13.64 -25.53
N MET A 218 -4.91 14.83 -26.13
CA MET A 218 -6.11 15.63 -26.39
C MET A 218 -6.26 15.85 -27.90
N ILE A 219 -7.06 15.02 -28.57
CA ILE A 219 -7.49 15.25 -29.95
C ILE A 219 -8.72 16.15 -29.89
N LEU A 220 -8.67 17.32 -30.51
CA LEU A 220 -9.83 18.19 -30.65
C LEU A 220 -10.75 17.64 -31.75
N ASP A 221 -12.06 17.69 -31.54
CA ASP A 221 -13.10 17.39 -32.53
C ASP A 221 -13.07 18.32 -33.78
N GLU A 222 -12.07 19.17 -33.94
CA GLU A 222 -11.91 20.04 -35.12
C GLU A 222 -11.15 19.38 -36.28
N ASP A 223 -10.64 18.14 -36.09
CA ASP A 223 -9.98 17.34 -37.15
C ASP A 223 -10.73 16.05 -37.51
N LEU A 224 -12.04 15.97 -37.24
CA LEU A 224 -12.89 14.95 -37.89
C LEU A 224 -13.41 15.53 -39.22
N PRO A 225 -13.20 14.83 -40.35
CA PRO A 225 -13.63 15.30 -41.67
C PRO A 225 -15.15 15.42 -41.81
#